data_AF-A0A940EBN8-F1
#
_entry.id   AF-A0A940EBN8-F1
#
_cell.length_a   1.000
_cell.length_b   1.000
_cell.length_c   1.000
_cell.angle_alpha   90.00
_cell.angle_beta   90.00
_cell.angle_gamma   90.00
#
_symmetry.space_group_name_H-M   'P 1'
#
loop_
_entity.id
_entity.type
_entity.pdbx_description
1 polymer ?
#
loop_
_entity_poly.entity_id
_entity_poly.type
_entity_poly.pdbx_seq_one_letter_code
_entity_poly.pdbx_strand_id
1 'polypeptide(L)'
;MGLISGVLGFLFGGGRNVVRETAEVFRENADAGAQRRMVAQTQAMTQFGAEFQRPPKGMFDRFMDGLNRLPRPALALGTLGLFAAAMIDPIWFSARMQGIALVPEPLWWLLGVIVSFYFGARHQAKSQDLQREISAVMARTPTVLANLDALGNMRSDRPGVADTGSDARLAQESLLADANPALEDWRRERG
;
A
#
# COMPACT_ATOMS: atom_id res chain seq x y z
N MET A 1 55.48 49.49 -5.66
CA MET A 1 54.17 48.97 -5.19
C MET A 1 53.86 47.69 -5.95
N GLY A 2 54.03 46.48 -5.39
CA GLY A 2 53.56 45.30 -6.14
C GLY A 2 54.04 43.91 -5.74
N LEU A 3 55.10 43.75 -4.95
CA LEU A 3 55.58 42.39 -4.60
C LEU A 3 54.97 41.87 -3.28
N ILE A 4 54.76 42.75 -2.31
CA ILE A 4 54.12 42.38 -1.03
C ILE A 4 52.61 42.11 -1.22
N SER A 5 51.94 42.83 -2.13
CA SER A 5 50.54 42.57 -2.47
C SER A 5 50.34 41.26 -3.24
N GLY A 6 51.32 40.82 -4.04
CA GLY A 6 51.26 39.55 -4.77
C GLY A 6 51.43 38.33 -3.84
N VAL A 7 52.31 38.42 -2.84
CA VAL A 7 52.54 37.34 -1.87
C VAL A 7 51.39 37.21 -0.86
N LEU A 8 50.83 38.33 -0.39
CA LEU A 8 49.59 38.31 0.41
C LEU A 8 48.38 37.85 -0.40
N GLY A 9 48.29 38.19 -1.69
CA GLY A 9 47.24 37.68 -2.59
C GLY A 9 47.34 36.17 -2.83
N PHE A 10 48.55 35.61 -2.85
CA PHE A 10 48.76 34.16 -3.00
C PHE A 10 48.46 33.39 -1.69
N LEU A 11 48.84 33.94 -0.54
CA LEU A 11 48.60 33.35 0.78
C LEU A 11 47.15 33.46 1.26
N PHE A 12 46.44 34.55 0.92
CA PHE A 12 45.08 34.82 1.40
C PHE A 12 43.99 34.81 0.31
N GLY A 13 44.35 34.82 -0.97
CA GLY A 13 43.39 34.92 -2.08
C GLY A 13 42.93 33.59 -2.68
N GLY A 14 43.64 32.48 -2.43
CA GLY A 14 43.36 31.17 -3.04
C GLY A 14 42.68 30.13 -2.13
N GLY A 15 42.58 30.39 -0.82
CA GLY A 15 42.20 29.36 0.17
C GLY A 15 40.70 29.16 0.41
N ARG A 16 39.83 30.06 -0.07
CA ARG A 16 38.38 29.98 0.20
C ARG A 16 37.68 28.82 -0.51
N ASN A 17 38.19 28.36 -1.66
CA ASN A 17 37.65 27.18 -2.33
C ASN A 17 38.24 25.88 -1.80
N VAL A 18 39.55 25.84 -1.49
CA VAL A 18 40.22 24.60 -1.05
C VAL A 18 39.75 24.16 0.35
N VAL A 19 39.48 25.10 1.26
CA VAL A 19 38.92 24.76 2.59
C VAL A 19 37.47 24.31 2.48
N ARG A 20 36.68 24.88 1.55
CA ARG A 20 35.32 24.44 1.27
C ARG A 20 35.32 23.04 0.64
N GLU A 21 36.15 22.79 -0.36
CA GLU A 21 36.29 21.48 -1.02
C GLU A 21 36.83 20.42 -0.05
N THR A 22 37.75 20.77 0.85
CA THR A 22 38.28 19.82 1.86
C THR A 22 37.31 19.60 3.02
N ALA A 23 36.52 20.60 3.43
CA ALA A 23 35.48 20.44 4.45
C ALA A 23 34.25 19.67 3.92
N GLU A 24 33.91 19.83 2.63
CA GLU A 24 32.86 19.05 1.97
C GLU A 24 33.23 17.55 1.84
N VAL A 25 34.52 17.19 1.94
CA VAL A 25 35.01 15.79 2.03
C VAL A 25 34.74 15.15 3.40
N PHE A 26 34.67 15.94 4.48
CA PHE A 26 34.40 15.44 5.84
C PHE A 26 32.98 15.73 6.36
N ARG A 27 32.23 16.62 5.71
CA ARG A 27 30.85 16.96 6.08
C ARG A 27 30.05 17.31 4.84
N GLU A 28 29.06 16.48 4.53
CA GLU A 28 28.18 16.67 3.38
C GLU A 28 27.54 18.08 3.42
N ASN A 29 27.61 18.80 2.29
CA ASN A 29 26.95 20.07 2.13
C ASN A 29 25.43 19.85 2.20
N ALA A 30 24.80 20.36 3.27
CA ALA A 30 23.41 20.04 3.65
C ALA A 30 22.40 20.34 2.53
N ASP A 31 22.64 21.40 1.75
CA ASP A 31 21.80 21.78 0.60
C ASP A 31 21.97 20.84 -0.59
N ALA A 32 23.20 20.40 -0.88
CA ALA A 32 23.46 19.42 -1.93
C ALA A 32 22.88 18.04 -1.57
N GLY A 33 22.94 17.65 -0.28
CA GLY A 33 22.27 16.45 0.24
C GLY A 33 20.75 16.55 0.25
N ALA A 34 20.18 17.74 0.51
CA ALA A 34 18.74 17.99 0.42
C ALA A 34 18.25 17.91 -1.02
N GLN A 35 18.96 18.51 -1.97
CA GLN A 35 18.64 18.43 -3.40
C GLN A 35 18.69 16.99 -3.91
N ARG A 36 19.74 16.22 -3.57
CA ARG A 36 19.85 14.80 -3.96
C ARG A 36 18.71 13.95 -3.40
N ARG A 37 18.33 14.18 -2.13
CA ARG A 37 17.18 13.50 -1.51
C ARG A 37 15.86 13.86 -2.18
N MET A 38 15.64 15.14 -2.48
CA MET A 38 14.43 15.60 -3.18
C MET A 38 14.35 15.00 -4.59
N VAL A 39 15.46 14.93 -5.32
CA VAL A 39 15.52 14.30 -6.65
C VAL A 39 15.24 12.80 -6.56
N ALA A 40 15.87 12.10 -5.61
CA ALA A 40 15.63 10.67 -5.40
C ALA A 40 14.17 10.38 -5.00
N GLN A 41 13.58 11.22 -4.13
CA GLN A 41 12.19 11.10 -3.72
C GLN A 41 11.23 11.37 -4.89
N THR A 42 11.52 12.39 -5.70
CA THR A 42 10.72 12.72 -6.90
C THR A 42 10.79 11.60 -7.92
N GLN A 43 11.98 11.05 -8.18
CA GLN A 43 12.13 9.89 -9.07
C GLN A 43 11.38 8.66 -8.55
N ALA A 44 11.50 8.36 -7.26
CA ALA A 44 10.76 7.26 -6.65
C ALA A 44 9.24 7.45 -6.76
N MET A 45 8.74 8.67 -6.54
CA MET A 45 7.30 8.98 -6.71
C MET A 45 6.85 8.89 -8.17
N THR A 46 7.66 9.34 -9.12
CA THR A 46 7.34 9.25 -10.55
C THR A 46 7.32 7.80 -11.02
N GLN A 47 8.29 6.99 -10.59
CA GLN A 47 8.35 5.57 -10.89
C GLN A 47 7.18 4.81 -10.26
N PHE A 48 6.88 5.07 -8.99
CA PHE A 48 5.67 4.53 -8.34
C PHE A 48 4.41 4.93 -9.12
N GLY A 49 4.28 6.19 -9.50
CA GLY A 49 3.14 6.66 -10.29
C GLY A 49 2.99 5.89 -11.61
N ALA A 50 4.11 5.64 -12.31
CA ALA A 50 4.13 4.90 -13.57
C ALA A 50 3.79 3.41 -13.41
N GLU A 51 4.25 2.75 -12.34
CA GLU A 51 3.97 1.33 -12.08
C GLU A 51 2.50 1.08 -11.68
N PHE A 52 1.83 2.06 -11.06
CA PHE A 52 0.42 1.94 -10.65
C PHE A 52 -0.58 2.37 -11.73
N GLN A 53 -0.13 2.95 -12.84
CA GLN A 53 -1.01 3.19 -13.99
C GLN A 53 -1.33 1.86 -14.68
N ARG A 54 -2.37 1.18 -14.21
CA ARG A 54 -2.96 0.07 -14.97
C ARG A 54 -3.40 0.62 -16.33
N PRO A 55 -2.94 0.04 -17.45
CA PRO A 55 -3.41 0.43 -18.77
C PRO A 55 -4.94 0.40 -18.80
N PRO A 56 -5.60 1.42 -19.35
CA PRO A 56 -7.05 1.41 -19.47
C PRO A 56 -7.45 0.19 -20.32
N LYS A 57 -8.20 -0.74 -19.72
CA LYS A 57 -8.69 -1.93 -20.43
C LYS A 57 -9.45 -1.52 -21.68
N GLY A 58 -9.08 -2.11 -22.81
CA GLY A 58 -9.72 -1.84 -24.10
C GLY A 58 -11.21 -2.20 -24.08
N MET A 59 -11.96 -1.71 -25.06
CA MET A 59 -13.38 -2.11 -25.23
C MET A 59 -13.51 -3.61 -25.48
N PHE A 60 -12.57 -4.20 -26.23
CA PHE A 60 -12.49 -5.64 -26.45
C PHE A 60 -12.26 -6.42 -25.14
N ASP A 61 -11.32 -5.97 -24.29
CA ASP A 61 -11.06 -6.60 -23.00
C ASP A 61 -12.29 -6.57 -22.09
N ARG A 62 -13.02 -5.45 -22.09
CA ARG A 62 -14.28 -5.33 -21.32
C ARG A 62 -15.37 -6.24 -21.85
N PHE A 63 -15.49 -6.38 -23.17
CA PHE A 63 -16.43 -7.32 -23.79
C PHE A 63 -16.08 -8.77 -23.42
N MET A 64 -14.81 -9.16 -23.56
CA MET A 64 -14.34 -10.49 -23.19
C MET A 64 -14.46 -10.75 -21.69
N ASP A 65 -14.22 -9.75 -20.84
CA ASP A 65 -14.48 -9.82 -19.40
C ASP A 65 -15.97 -10.04 -19.10
N GLY A 66 -16.85 -9.37 -19.86
CA GLY A 66 -18.30 -9.58 -19.79
C GLY A 66 -18.70 -11.00 -20.18
N LEU A 67 -18.26 -11.46 -21.36
CA LEU A 67 -18.53 -12.80 -21.87
C LEU A 67 -18.07 -13.89 -20.89
N ASN A 68 -16.89 -13.73 -20.30
CA ASN A 68 -16.36 -14.63 -19.28
C ASN A 68 -17.12 -14.61 -17.95
N ARG A 69 -17.94 -13.58 -17.68
CA ARG A 69 -18.77 -13.45 -16.48
C ARG A 69 -20.21 -13.91 -16.69
N LEU A 70 -20.67 -14.01 -17.94
CA LEU A 70 -22.00 -14.49 -18.29
C LEU A 70 -22.34 -15.92 -17.82
N PRO A 71 -21.41 -16.89 -17.66
CA PRO A 71 -21.80 -18.25 -17.31
C PRO A 71 -22.59 -18.34 -16.00
N ARG A 72 -22.22 -17.57 -14.96
CA ARG A 72 -22.92 -17.59 -13.67
C ARG A 72 -24.37 -17.08 -13.79
N PRO A 73 -24.62 -15.87 -14.34
CA PRO A 73 -25.97 -15.40 -14.61
C PRO A 73 -26.76 -16.33 -15.54
N ALA A 74 -26.13 -16.85 -16.60
CA ALA A 74 -26.79 -17.72 -17.57
C ALA A 74 -27.27 -19.02 -16.93
N LEU A 75 -26.50 -19.63 -16.02
CA LEU A 75 -26.94 -20.81 -15.28
C LEU A 75 -28.14 -20.50 -14.39
N ALA A 76 -28.11 -19.39 -13.65
CA ALA A 76 -29.21 -19.00 -12.76
C ALA A 76 -30.50 -18.65 -13.53
N LEU A 77 -30.38 -17.86 -14.61
CA LEU A 77 -31.53 -17.52 -15.45
C LEU A 77 -32.01 -18.71 -16.27
N GLY A 78 -31.11 -19.59 -16.70
CA GLY A 78 -31.43 -20.81 -17.42
C GLY A 78 -32.23 -21.79 -16.58
N THR A 79 -31.89 -21.98 -15.31
CA THR A 79 -32.68 -22.84 -14.40
C THR A 79 -34.06 -22.26 -14.12
N LEU A 80 -34.16 -20.96 -13.85
CA LEU A 80 -35.46 -20.28 -13.71
C LEU A 80 -36.29 -20.39 -14.99
N GLY A 81 -35.67 -20.21 -16.15
CA GLY A 81 -36.30 -20.37 -17.47
C GLY A 81 -36.78 -21.80 -17.72
N LEU A 82 -36.03 -22.81 -17.27
CA LEU A 82 -36.43 -24.22 -17.36
C LEU A 82 -37.73 -24.48 -16.57
N PHE A 83 -37.82 -23.96 -15.34
CA PHE A 83 -39.03 -24.07 -14.51
C PHE A 83 -40.22 -23.33 -15.15
N ALA A 84 -39.99 -22.13 -15.69
CA ALA A 84 -41.03 -21.39 -16.39
C ALA A 84 -41.50 -22.13 -17.65
N ALA A 85 -40.58 -22.68 -18.45
CA ALA A 85 -40.91 -23.46 -19.64
C ALA A 85 -41.76 -24.70 -19.31
N ALA A 86 -41.45 -25.38 -18.21
CA ALA A 86 -42.25 -26.51 -17.73
C ALA A 86 -43.69 -26.10 -17.34
N MET A 87 -43.90 -24.87 -16.87
CA MET A 87 -45.24 -24.35 -16.53
C MET A 87 -46.00 -23.83 -17.75
N ILE A 88 -45.31 -23.23 -18.73
CA ILE A 88 -45.93 -22.63 -19.93
C ILE A 88 -46.36 -23.71 -20.94
N ASP A 89 -45.48 -24.68 -21.22
CA ASP A 89 -45.76 -25.79 -22.16
C ASP A 89 -45.17 -27.11 -21.63
N PRO A 90 -45.93 -27.85 -20.80
CA PRO A 90 -45.45 -29.07 -20.18
C PRO A 90 -45.22 -30.21 -21.18
N ILE A 91 -45.97 -30.25 -22.29
CA ILE A 91 -45.83 -31.31 -23.30
C ILE A 91 -44.52 -31.10 -24.07
N TRP A 92 -44.25 -29.87 -24.52
CA TRP A 92 -42.98 -29.55 -25.17
C TRP A 92 -41.79 -29.82 -24.26
N PHE A 93 -41.88 -29.42 -22.98
CA PHE A 93 -40.84 -29.66 -22.00
C PHE A 93 -40.57 -31.15 -21.80
N SER A 94 -41.61 -31.96 -21.57
CA SER A 94 -41.48 -33.40 -21.34
C SER A 94 -40.84 -34.13 -22.53
N ALA A 95 -41.18 -33.74 -23.77
CA ALA A 95 -40.56 -34.30 -24.97
C ALA A 95 -39.04 -34.06 -25.04
N ARG A 96 -38.55 -32.90 -24.56
CA ARG A 96 -37.10 -32.64 -24.50
C ARG A 96 -36.42 -33.39 -23.35
N MET A 97 -37.10 -33.55 -22.22
CA MET A 97 -36.59 -34.35 -21.10
C MET A 97 -36.41 -35.82 -21.46
N GLN A 98 -37.25 -36.38 -22.34
CA GLN A 98 -37.02 -37.73 -22.88
C GLN A 98 -35.71 -37.83 -23.65
N GLY A 99 -35.35 -36.81 -24.44
CA GLY A 99 -34.06 -36.76 -25.12
C GLY A 99 -32.88 -36.70 -24.15
N ILE A 100 -32.99 -35.93 -23.07
CA ILE A 100 -31.98 -35.84 -22.01
C ILE A 100 -31.82 -37.19 -21.29
N ALA A 101 -32.92 -37.91 -21.04
CA ALA A 101 -32.90 -39.22 -20.39
C ALA A 101 -32.17 -40.29 -21.22
N LEU A 102 -32.11 -40.13 -22.54
CA LEU A 102 -31.39 -41.03 -23.44
C LEU A 102 -29.89 -40.74 -23.52
N VAL A 103 -29.41 -39.64 -22.91
CA VAL A 103 -27.98 -39.30 -22.92
C VAL A 103 -27.21 -40.33 -22.07
N PRO A 104 -26.21 -41.03 -22.64
CA PRO A 104 -25.41 -42.00 -21.92
C PRO A 104 -24.71 -41.42 -20.69
N GLU A 105 -24.65 -42.20 -19.60
CA GLU A 105 -23.95 -41.83 -18.37
C GLU A 105 -22.51 -41.33 -18.57
N PRO A 106 -21.68 -41.93 -19.46
CA PRO A 106 -20.32 -41.45 -19.69
C PRO A 106 -20.24 -40.00 -20.21
N LEU A 107 -21.25 -39.53 -20.94
CA LEU A 107 -21.27 -38.15 -21.44
C LEU A 107 -21.53 -37.14 -20.33
N TRP A 108 -22.30 -37.53 -19.30
CA TRP A 108 -22.50 -36.71 -18.10
C TRP A 108 -21.20 -36.56 -17.32
N TRP A 109 -20.43 -37.64 -17.18
CA TRP A 109 -19.10 -37.60 -16.59
C TRP A 109 -18.16 -36.69 -17.39
N LEU A 110 -18.13 -36.83 -18.71
CA LEU A 110 -17.32 -35.99 -19.59
C LEU A 110 -17.68 -34.50 -19.46
N LEU A 111 -18.97 -34.16 -19.47
CA LEU A 111 -19.45 -32.80 -19.25
C LEU A 111 -18.95 -32.26 -17.90
N GLY A 112 -19.11 -33.04 -16.83
CA GLY A 112 -18.63 -32.69 -15.48
C GLY A 112 -17.14 -32.40 -15.44
N VAL A 113 -16.33 -33.24 -16.09
CA VAL A 113 -14.86 -33.05 -16.18
C VAL A 113 -14.51 -31.78 -16.95
N ILE A 114 -15.11 -31.55 -18.13
CA ILE A 114 -14.82 -30.37 -18.96
C ILE A 114 -15.17 -29.08 -18.22
N VAL A 115 -16.36 -29.01 -17.62
CA VAL A 115 -16.83 -27.85 -16.85
C VAL A 115 -15.92 -27.63 -15.63
N SER A 116 -15.60 -28.69 -14.89
CA SER A 116 -14.71 -28.61 -13.72
C SER A 116 -13.30 -28.13 -14.09
N PHE A 117 -12.77 -28.57 -15.23
CA PHE A 117 -11.46 -28.12 -15.70
C PHE A 117 -11.49 -26.64 -16.09
N TYR A 118 -12.49 -26.22 -16.88
CA TYR A 118 -12.63 -24.84 -17.35
C TYR A 118 -12.81 -23.85 -16.19
N PHE A 119 -13.69 -24.16 -15.23
CA PHE A 119 -13.97 -23.26 -14.10
C PHE A 119 -12.99 -23.44 -12.93
N GLY A 120 -12.48 -24.66 -12.70
CA GLY A 120 -11.53 -24.97 -11.64
C GLY A 120 -10.20 -24.25 -11.79
N ALA A 121 -9.65 -24.19 -13.02
CA ALA A 121 -8.42 -23.45 -13.29
C ALA A 121 -8.56 -21.94 -13.05
N ARG A 122 -9.75 -21.37 -13.33
CA ARG A 122 -10.01 -19.93 -13.12
C ARG A 122 -10.15 -19.56 -11.65
N HIS A 123 -10.68 -20.46 -10.81
CA HIS A 123 -10.74 -20.24 -9.36
C HIS A 123 -9.34 -20.21 -8.71
N GLN A 124 -8.40 -21.00 -9.22
CA GLN A 124 -7.01 -21.01 -8.74
C GLN A 124 -6.27 -19.70 -9.05
N ALA A 125 -6.48 -19.11 -10.23
CA ALA A 125 -5.89 -17.82 -10.58
C ALA A 125 -6.31 -16.70 -9.60
N LYS A 126 -7.59 -16.68 -9.17
CA LYS A 126 -8.07 -15.68 -8.22
C LYS A 126 -7.48 -15.85 -6.81
N SER A 127 -7.23 -17.07 -6.36
CA SER A 127 -6.51 -17.31 -5.10
C SER A 127 -5.06 -16.84 -5.17
N GLN A 128 -4.41 -16.94 -6.33
CA GLN A 128 -3.04 -16.43 -6.52
C GLN A 128 -2.99 -14.90 -6.47
N ASP A 129 -3.99 -14.21 -7.04
CA ASP A 129 -4.08 -12.75 -6.95
C ASP A 129 -4.26 -12.28 -5.49
N LEU A 130 -5.08 -12.99 -4.70
CA LEU A 130 -5.23 -12.71 -3.27
C LEU A 130 -3.91 -12.89 -2.51
N GLN A 131 -3.17 -13.97 -2.79
CA GLN A 131 -1.86 -14.21 -2.19
C GLN A 131 -0.85 -13.09 -2.54
N ARG A 132 -0.86 -12.61 -3.80
CA ARG A 132 -0.02 -11.48 -4.23
C ARG A 132 -0.41 -10.17 -3.56
N GLU A 133 -1.69 -9.93 -3.34
CA GLU A 133 -2.18 -8.73 -2.66
C GLU A 133 -1.80 -8.75 -1.16
N ILE A 134 -1.96 -9.89 -0.49
CA ILE A 134 -1.53 -10.09 0.89
C ILE A 134 -0.01 -9.88 1.02
N SER A 135 0.79 -10.44 0.10
CA SER A 135 2.25 -10.25 0.16
C SER A 135 2.66 -8.79 -0.07
N ALA A 136 1.99 -8.08 -0.99
CA ALA A 136 2.22 -6.66 -1.22
C ALA A 136 1.85 -5.78 -0.01
N VAL A 137 0.77 -6.12 0.70
CA VAL A 137 0.38 -5.46 1.96
C VAL A 137 1.42 -5.75 3.04
N MET A 138 1.81 -7.01 3.22
CA MET A 138 2.82 -7.41 4.21
C MET A 138 4.17 -6.73 3.99
N ALA A 139 4.58 -6.52 2.74
CA ALA A 139 5.80 -5.80 2.41
C ALA A 139 5.77 -4.31 2.83
N ARG A 140 4.58 -3.70 2.90
CA ARG A 140 4.39 -2.28 3.26
C ARG A 140 4.15 -2.06 4.75
N THR A 141 3.70 -3.08 5.48
CA THR A 141 3.40 -2.99 6.92
C THR A 141 4.55 -2.42 7.75
N PRO A 142 5.83 -2.83 7.58
CA PRO A 142 6.94 -2.27 8.37
C PRO A 142 7.13 -0.77 8.14
N THR A 143 6.98 -0.30 6.90
CA THR A 143 7.08 1.12 6.55
C THR A 143 5.94 1.93 7.16
N VAL A 144 4.72 1.38 7.17
CA VAL A 144 3.56 2.03 7.81
C VAL A 144 3.77 2.14 9.32
N LEU A 145 4.25 1.07 9.98
CA LEU A 145 4.60 1.09 11.41
C LEU A 145 5.67 2.13 11.72
N ALA A 146 6.77 2.16 10.95
CA ALA A 146 7.83 3.15 11.13
C ALA A 146 7.33 4.59 10.97
N ASN A 147 6.45 4.84 10.00
CA ASN A 147 5.85 6.16 9.80
C ASN A 147 4.91 6.54 10.96
N LEU A 148 4.13 5.59 11.49
CA LEU A 148 3.26 5.81 12.65
C LEU A 148 4.07 6.11 13.91
N ASP A 149 5.20 5.44 14.11
CA ASP A 149 6.11 5.74 15.23
C ASP A 149 6.78 7.10 15.06
N ALA A 150 7.24 7.45 13.86
CA ALA A 150 7.78 8.77 13.58
C ALA A 150 6.77 9.89 13.83
N LEU A 151 5.53 9.73 13.36
CA LEU A 151 4.42 10.66 13.63
C LEU A 151 4.08 10.70 15.12
N GLY A 152 4.17 9.57 15.78
CA GLY A 152 4.05 9.44 17.23
C GLY A 152 5.05 10.32 17.97
N ASN A 153 6.32 10.23 17.61
CA ASN A 153 7.38 10.97 18.27
C ASN A 153 7.29 12.49 18.04
N MET A 154 6.55 12.94 17.02
CA MET A 154 6.26 14.36 16.78
C MET A 154 5.10 14.88 17.63
N ARG A 155 4.31 14.00 18.25
CA ARG A 155 3.14 14.37 19.06
C ARG A 155 3.54 14.61 20.52
N SER A 156 3.17 15.78 21.04
CA SER A 156 3.40 16.16 22.43
C SER A 156 2.43 15.54 23.43
N ASP A 157 1.35 14.91 22.96
CA ASP A 157 0.29 14.27 23.75
C ASP A 157 0.45 12.74 23.87
N ARG A 158 1.64 12.22 23.51
CA ARG A 158 1.87 10.78 23.47
C ARG A 158 2.13 10.21 24.88
N PRO A 159 1.61 9.02 25.22
CA PRO A 159 1.91 8.37 26.50
C PRO A 159 3.42 8.16 26.65
N GLY A 160 4.01 8.66 27.74
CA GLY A 160 5.46 8.59 27.99
C GLY A 160 6.27 9.83 27.55
N VAL A 161 5.65 10.90 27.03
CA VAL A 161 6.38 12.15 26.71
C VAL A 161 7.03 12.81 27.93
N ALA A 162 6.45 12.60 29.12
CA ALA A 162 7.02 13.04 30.39
C ALA A 162 7.93 11.99 31.06
N ASP A 163 8.24 10.89 30.37
CA ASP A 163 9.13 9.86 30.91
C ASP A 163 10.58 10.38 30.89
N THR A 164 11.21 10.34 32.06
CA THR A 164 12.58 10.82 32.27
C THR A 164 13.62 9.85 31.72
N GLY A 165 13.21 8.65 31.29
CA GLY A 165 14.09 7.63 30.72
C GLY A 165 15.22 7.26 31.68
N SER A 166 16.46 7.22 31.18
CA SER A 166 17.66 6.94 31.98
C SER A 166 18.31 8.17 32.62
N ASP A 167 17.71 9.36 32.47
CA ASP A 167 18.30 10.59 33.01
C ASP A 167 17.99 10.72 34.50
N ALA A 168 18.95 10.31 35.33
CA ALA A 168 18.82 10.29 36.78
C ALA A 168 18.58 11.68 37.38
N ARG A 169 19.06 12.75 36.73
CA ARG A 169 18.82 14.12 37.19
C ARG A 169 17.37 14.54 36.96
N LEU A 170 16.86 14.30 35.75
CA LEU A 170 15.47 14.63 35.41
C LEU A 170 14.49 13.79 36.25
N ALA A 171 14.83 12.52 36.49
CA ALA A 171 14.06 11.64 37.37
C ALA A 171 14.05 12.11 38.83
N GLN A 172 15.14 12.73 39.31
CA GLN A 172 15.18 13.30 40.65
C GLN A 172 14.39 14.61 40.73
N GLU A 173 14.45 15.44 39.68
CA GLU A 173 13.67 16.68 39.57
C GLU A 173 12.16 16.39 39.45
N SER A 174 11.74 15.31 38.79
CA SER A 174 10.32 14.93 38.67
C SER A 174 9.70 14.39 39.98
N LEU A 175 10.53 13.92 40.92
CA LEU A 175 10.09 13.50 42.25
C LEU A 175 9.89 14.67 43.22
N LEU A 176 10.44 15.85 42.90
CA LEU A 176 10.19 17.06 43.67
C LEU A 176 8.80 17.57 43.33
N ALA A 177 7.95 17.67 44.36
CA ALA A 177 6.64 18.27 44.20
C ALA A 177 6.80 19.76 43.88
N ASP A 178 6.65 20.12 42.62
CA ASP A 178 6.60 21.52 42.20
C ASP A 178 5.20 22.10 42.46
N ALA A 179 5.11 23.41 42.63
CA ALA A 179 3.84 24.11 42.79
C ALA A 179 3.07 24.01 41.46
N ASN A 180 2.11 23.09 41.40
CA ASN A 180 1.28 22.90 40.22
C ASN A 180 -0.02 23.73 40.37
N PRO A 181 -0.08 24.95 39.80
CA PRO A 181 -1.24 25.82 39.96
C PRO A 181 -2.53 25.19 39.42
N ALA A 182 -2.46 24.36 38.38
CA ALA A 182 -3.63 23.66 37.85
C ALA A 182 -4.18 22.59 38.81
N LEU A 183 -3.29 21.91 39.56
CA LEU A 183 -3.70 20.95 40.59
C LEU A 183 -4.33 21.66 41.81
N GLU A 184 -3.80 22.84 42.17
CA GLU A 184 -4.34 23.67 43.23
C GLU A 184 -5.71 24.28 42.88
N ASP A 185 -5.88 24.73 41.64
CA ASP A 185 -7.17 25.19 41.10
C ASP A 185 -8.20 24.05 41.11
N TRP A 186 -7.84 22.86 40.64
CA TRP A 186 -8.73 21.70 40.65
C TRP A 186 -9.13 21.25 42.06
N ARG A 187 -8.20 21.30 43.03
CA ARG A 187 -8.49 21.01 44.44
C ARG A 187 -9.42 22.06 45.05
N ARG A 188 -9.29 23.33 44.65
CA ARG A 188 -10.19 24.42 45.06
C ARG A 188 -11.59 24.30 44.47
N GLU A 189 -11.75 23.73 43.28
CA GLU A 189 -13.06 23.50 42.65
C GLU A 189 -13.82 22.28 43.20
N ARG A 190 -13.14 21.37 43.91
CA ARG A 190 -13.73 20.13 44.48
C ARG A 190 -13.93 20.14 46.01
N GLY A 191 -13.53 21.21 46.70
CA GLY A 191 -13.79 21.41 48.14
C GLY A 191 -14.96 22.35 48.36
#